data_AF-A0AA44IFA3-F1
#
_entry.id   AF-A0AA44IFA3-F1
#
_cell.length_a   1.000
_cell.length_b   1.000
_cell.length_c   1.000
_cell.angle_alpha   90.00
_cell.angle_beta   90.00
_cell.angle_gamma   90.00
#
_symmetry.space_group_name_H-M   'P 1'
#
loop_
_entity.id
_entity.type
_entity.pdbx_description
1 polymer ?
#
loop_
_entity_poly.entity_id
_entity_poly.type
_entity_poly.pdbx_seq_one_letter_code
_entity_poly.pdbx_strand_id
1 'polypeptide(L)'
;MTPVRAQEGATAVAARTPEPSVGELVKRVSEQLSDLVRAELRTARAELAQKGRRAGIGGGLIGGATVLAHVGLMALAGTCVALLALVLEVWAAALIVTAVLFLAAAVLALAGRAQVRRAVPPLPERAIDGVRSDLDEIKERVHR
;
A
#
# COMPACT_ATOMS: atom_id res chain seq x y z
N MET A 1 -64.76 -51.98 16.19
CA MET A 1 -64.27 -53.30 16.64
C MET A 1 -62.75 -53.25 16.55
N THR A 2 -62.11 -53.29 17.73
CA THR A 2 -60.70 -53.47 18.16
C THR A 2 -59.57 -53.77 17.14
N PRO A 3 -58.28 -53.49 17.45
CA PRO A 3 -57.76 -52.97 18.72
C PRO A 3 -56.78 -51.77 18.63
N VAL A 4 -56.81 -51.01 19.72
CA VAL A 4 -55.72 -50.23 20.30
C VAL A 4 -54.49 -51.12 20.50
N ARG A 5 -53.33 -50.74 19.93
CA ARG A 5 -52.01 -51.26 20.35
C ARG A 5 -51.23 -50.15 21.01
N ALA A 6 -50.96 -50.36 22.28
CA ALA A 6 -49.98 -49.65 23.08
C ALA A 6 -48.61 -49.63 22.37
N GLN A 7 -48.12 -48.43 22.10
CA GLN A 7 -46.70 -48.12 22.14
C GLN A 7 -46.51 -46.85 22.98
N GLU A 8 -46.95 -46.93 24.23
CA GLU A 8 -46.27 -46.25 25.32
C GLU A 8 -45.05 -47.11 25.69
N GLY A 9 -43.87 -46.50 25.80
CA GLY A 9 -42.74 -47.14 26.50
C GLY A 9 -41.43 -47.33 25.74
N ALA A 10 -41.19 -46.68 24.61
CA ALA A 10 -39.82 -46.40 24.20
C ALA A 10 -39.47 -45.01 24.71
N THR A 11 -39.10 -44.95 26.00
CA THR A 11 -38.48 -43.80 26.64
C THR A 11 -37.42 -43.25 25.70
N ALA A 12 -37.75 -42.14 25.05
CA ALA A 12 -36.78 -41.18 24.59
C ALA A 12 -35.97 -40.80 25.84
N VAL A 13 -34.91 -41.56 26.10
CA VAL A 13 -33.74 -41.03 26.79
C VAL A 13 -33.25 -39.95 25.84
N ALA A 14 -33.87 -38.76 25.95
CA ALA A 14 -33.25 -37.53 25.58
C ALA A 14 -31.91 -37.58 26.29
N ALA A 15 -30.88 -37.99 25.56
CA ALA A 15 -29.52 -37.96 26.02
C ALA A 15 -29.32 -36.52 26.48
N ARG A 16 -29.35 -36.32 27.80
CA ARG A 16 -28.98 -35.05 28.39
C ARG A 16 -27.52 -34.89 27.99
N THR A 17 -27.25 -34.17 26.91
CA THR A 17 -25.92 -33.74 26.55
C THR A 17 -25.35 -33.08 27.80
N PRO A 18 -24.27 -33.62 28.40
CA PRO A 18 -23.65 -33.00 29.56
C PRO A 18 -23.41 -31.52 29.25
N GLU A 19 -23.84 -30.63 30.16
CA GLU A 19 -23.50 -29.21 30.07
C GLU A 19 -21.98 -29.10 29.86
N PRO A 20 -21.52 -28.37 28.83
CA PRO A 20 -20.09 -28.31 28.52
C PRO A 20 -19.34 -27.77 29.73
N SER A 21 -18.26 -28.46 30.09
CA SER A 21 -17.44 -28.03 31.22
C SER A 21 -16.79 -26.67 30.93
N VAL A 22 -16.49 -25.90 31.98
CA VAL A 22 -15.77 -24.61 31.85
C VAL A 22 -14.45 -24.79 31.07
N GLY A 23 -13.78 -25.93 31.22
CA GLY A 23 -12.60 -26.29 30.44
C GLY A 23 -12.87 -26.45 28.94
N GLU A 24 -14.01 -27.03 28.54
CA GLU A 24 -14.40 -27.15 27.13
C GLU A 24 -14.78 -25.81 26.50
N LEU A 25 -15.41 -24.90 27.27
CA LEU A 25 -15.74 -23.55 26.80
C LEU A 25 -14.47 -22.73 26.54
N VAL A 26 -13.52 -22.76 27.47
CA VAL A 26 -12.21 -22.09 27.30
C VAL A 26 -11.46 -22.66 26.10
N LYS A 27 -11.47 -23.99 25.93
CA LYS A 27 -10.87 -24.64 24.76
C LYS A 27 -11.51 -24.18 23.44
N ARG A 28 -12.84 -24.14 23.36
CA ARG A 28 -13.56 -23.66 22.16
C ARG A 28 -13.28 -22.20 21.85
N VAL A 29 -13.27 -21.31 22.85
CA VAL A 29 -12.97 -19.89 22.63
C VAL A 29 -11.54 -19.70 22.14
N SER A 30 -10.58 -20.47 22.70
CA SER A 30 -9.19 -20.45 22.23
C SER A 30 -9.05 -20.96 20.79
N GLU A 31 -9.79 -22.01 20.42
CA GLU A 31 -9.85 -22.53 19.05
C GLU A 31 -10.47 -21.50 18.10
N GLN A 32 -11.60 -20.89 18.46
CA GLN A 32 -12.26 -19.85 17.67
C GLN A 32 -11.38 -18.61 17.46
N LEU A 33 -10.68 -18.16 18.51
CA LEU A 33 -9.75 -17.04 18.39
C LEU A 33 -8.58 -17.39 17.47
N SER A 34 -8.05 -18.61 17.58
CA SER A 34 -6.97 -19.10 16.71
C SER A 34 -7.42 -19.15 15.24
N ASP A 35 -8.65 -19.60 14.99
CA ASP A 35 -9.25 -19.65 13.67
C ASP A 35 -9.51 -18.24 13.11
N LEU A 36 -9.98 -17.30 13.93
CA LEU A 36 -10.19 -15.91 13.55
C LEU A 36 -8.88 -15.23 13.16
N VAL A 37 -7.84 -15.34 13.99
CA VAL A 37 -6.52 -14.77 13.68
C VAL A 37 -5.97 -15.35 12.38
N ARG A 38 -6.12 -16.66 12.16
CA ARG A 38 -5.67 -17.32 10.93
C ARG A 38 -6.48 -16.88 9.71
N ALA A 39 -7.78 -16.63 9.87
CA ALA A 39 -8.65 -16.09 8.84
C ALA A 39 -8.27 -14.65 8.48
N GLU A 40 -8.05 -13.78 9.46
CA GLU A 40 -7.66 -12.39 9.25
C GLU A 40 -6.28 -12.30 8.58
N LEU A 41 -5.32 -13.14 9.00
CA LEU A 41 -4.03 -13.25 8.33
C LEU A 41 -4.17 -13.70 6.87
N ARG A 42 -5.09 -14.63 6.57
CA ARG A 42 -5.35 -15.07 5.20
C ARG A 42 -5.93 -13.92 4.36
N THR A 43 -6.88 -13.17 4.92
CA THR A 43 -7.48 -12.00 4.27
C THR A 43 -6.45 -10.90 4.04
N ALA A 44 -5.68 -10.54 5.06
CA ALA A 44 -4.62 -9.54 4.97
C ALA A 44 -3.56 -9.94 3.93
N ARG A 45 -3.15 -11.23 3.88
CA ARG A 45 -2.25 -11.74 2.84
C ARG A 45 -2.83 -11.60 1.44
N ALA A 46 -4.12 -11.92 1.25
CA ALA A 46 -4.79 -11.77 -0.03
C ALA A 46 -4.87 -10.30 -0.47
N GLU A 47 -5.21 -9.40 0.45
CA GLU A 47 -5.26 -7.97 0.18
C GLU A 47 -3.87 -7.39 -0.15
N LEU A 48 -2.84 -7.77 0.61
CA LEU A 48 -1.46 -7.39 0.35
C LEU A 48 -0.97 -7.92 -1.00
N ALA A 49 -1.29 -9.15 -1.37
CA ALA A 49 -0.96 -9.70 -2.67
C ALA A 49 -1.66 -8.92 -3.81
N GLN A 50 -2.93 -8.56 -3.62
CA GLN A 50 -3.68 -7.79 -4.62
C GLN A 50 -3.19 -6.34 -4.72
N LYS A 51 -2.84 -5.70 -3.60
CA LYS A 51 -2.21 -4.37 -3.56
C LYS A 51 -0.82 -4.42 -4.20
N GLY A 52 -0.01 -5.42 -3.86
CA GLY A 52 1.32 -5.65 -4.41
C GLY A 52 1.28 -5.88 -5.93
N ARG A 53 0.33 -6.68 -6.44
CA ARG A 53 0.15 -6.87 -7.89
C ARG A 53 -0.24 -5.57 -8.59
N ARG A 54 -1.18 -4.80 -8.03
CA ARG A 54 -1.60 -3.52 -8.60
C ARG A 54 -0.46 -2.51 -8.60
N ALA A 55 0.26 -2.39 -7.49
CA ALA A 55 1.44 -1.54 -7.36
C ALA A 55 2.56 -2.00 -8.31
N GLY A 56 2.78 -3.30 -8.46
CA GLY A 56 3.78 -3.87 -9.37
C GLY A 56 3.47 -3.61 -10.84
N ILE A 57 2.23 -3.80 -11.27
CA ILE A 57 1.80 -3.47 -12.64
C ILE A 57 1.90 -1.96 -12.88
N GLY A 58 1.40 -1.15 -11.94
CA GLY A 58 1.47 0.31 -12.06
C GLY A 58 2.92 0.82 -12.12
N GLY A 59 3.77 0.32 -11.22
CA GLY A 59 5.20 0.63 -11.20
C GLY A 59 5.92 0.15 -12.46
N GLY A 60 5.60 -1.04 -12.95
CA GLY A 60 6.14 -1.58 -14.21
C GLY A 60 5.73 -0.76 -15.42
N LEU A 61 4.47 -0.34 -15.52
CA LEU A 61 3.98 0.53 -16.60
C LEU A 61 4.64 1.90 -16.58
N ILE A 62 4.75 2.53 -15.40
CA ILE A 62 5.44 3.83 -15.25
C ILE A 62 6.93 3.68 -15.58
N GLY A 63 7.58 2.62 -15.11
CA GLY A 63 8.97 2.32 -15.44
C GLY A 63 9.19 2.12 -16.94
N GLY A 64 8.37 1.29 -17.58
CA GLY A 64 8.41 1.06 -19.03
C GLY A 64 8.14 2.33 -19.83
N ALA A 65 7.12 3.10 -19.46
CA ALA A 65 6.81 4.39 -20.09
C ALA A 65 7.96 5.39 -19.95
N THR A 66 8.63 5.43 -18.79
CA THR A 66 9.80 6.29 -18.56
C THR A 66 10.96 5.91 -19.48
N VAL A 67 11.26 4.60 -19.62
CA VAL A 67 12.31 4.12 -20.52
C VAL A 67 11.99 4.46 -21.98
N LEU A 68 10.76 4.18 -22.43
CA LEU A 68 10.33 4.50 -23.79
C LEU A 68 10.36 6.01 -24.07
N ALA A 69 9.88 6.83 -23.12
CA ALA A 69 9.92 8.28 -23.23
C ALA A 69 11.38 8.79 -23.30
N HIS A 70 12.29 8.20 -22.54
CA HIS A 70 13.71 8.55 -22.58
C HIS A 70 14.35 8.24 -23.94
N VAL A 71 14.11 7.04 -24.49
CA VAL A 71 14.58 6.68 -25.84
C VAL A 71 13.97 7.60 -26.91
N GLY A 72 12.65 7.87 -26.81
CA GLY A 72 11.96 8.79 -27.71
C GLY A 72 12.52 10.21 -27.64
N LEU A 73 12.88 10.71 -26.45
CA LEU A 73 13.51 12.01 -26.27
C LEU A 73 14.88 12.08 -26.93
N MET A 74 15.70 11.02 -26.84
CA MET A 74 16.99 10.95 -27.52
C MET A 74 16.84 10.95 -29.05
N ALA A 75 15.88 10.18 -29.56
CA ALA A 75 15.56 10.17 -31.00
C ALA A 75 15.08 11.56 -31.46
N LEU A 76 14.18 12.19 -30.71
CA LEU A 76 13.69 13.54 -31.00
C LEU A 76 14.81 14.58 -31.00
N ALA A 77 15.71 14.53 -30.02
CA ALA A 77 16.88 15.39 -29.98
C ALA A 77 17.73 15.25 -31.26
N GLY A 78 17.98 14.00 -31.68
CA GLY A 78 18.67 13.71 -32.94
C GLY A 78 17.92 14.27 -34.16
N THR A 79 16.60 14.13 -34.21
CA THR A 79 15.77 14.73 -35.28
C THR A 79 15.89 16.25 -35.30
N CYS A 80 15.82 16.92 -34.15
CA CYS A 80 16.00 18.37 -34.07
C CYS A 80 17.38 18.81 -34.56
N VAL A 81 18.44 18.09 -34.17
CA VAL A 81 19.79 18.36 -34.67
C VAL A 81 19.86 18.19 -36.18
N ALA A 82 19.32 17.10 -36.72
CA ALA A 82 19.31 16.84 -38.16
C ALA A 82 18.55 17.92 -38.95
N LEU A 83 17.41 18.39 -38.44
CA LEU A 83 16.64 19.48 -39.05
C LEU A 83 17.39 20.81 -39.01
N LEU A 84 18.00 21.16 -37.87
CA LEU A 84 18.79 22.39 -37.75
C LEU A 84 20.06 22.34 -38.60
N ALA A 85 20.65 21.15 -38.75
CA ALA A 85 21.81 20.93 -39.60
C ALA A 85 21.53 21.15 -41.11
N LEU A 86 20.27 21.29 -41.52
CA LEU A 86 19.91 21.69 -42.89
C LEU A 86 20.28 23.16 -43.17
N VAL A 87 20.40 23.99 -42.13
CA VAL A 87 20.67 25.43 -42.25
C VAL A 87 21.85 25.91 -41.40
N LEU A 88 22.38 25.07 -40.52
CA LEU A 88 23.53 25.33 -39.63
C LEU A 88 24.56 24.21 -39.72
N GLU A 89 25.79 24.48 -39.29
CA GLU A 89 26.79 23.44 -39.03
C GLU A 89 26.32 22.47 -37.94
N VAL A 90 26.65 21.17 -38.09
CA VAL A 90 26.20 20.10 -37.17
C VAL A 90 26.56 20.37 -35.71
N TRP A 91 27.76 20.92 -35.46
CA TRP A 91 28.20 21.23 -34.10
C TRP A 91 27.37 22.34 -33.46
N ALA A 92 26.98 23.37 -34.23
CA ALA A 92 26.16 24.47 -33.76
C ALA A 92 24.71 24.02 -33.50
N ALA A 93 24.15 23.22 -34.41
CA ALA A 93 22.84 22.60 -34.25
C ALA A 93 22.79 21.74 -32.97
N ALA A 94 23.80 20.89 -32.75
CA ALA A 94 23.91 20.07 -31.55
C ALA A 94 23.95 20.91 -30.27
N LEU A 95 24.80 21.95 -30.21
CA LEU A 95 24.90 22.81 -29.03
C LEU A 95 23.58 23.53 -28.70
N ILE A 96 22.85 24.01 -29.72
CA ILE A 96 21.55 24.67 -29.53
C ILE A 96 20.54 23.70 -28.93
N VAL A 97 20.40 22.51 -29.51
CA VAL A 97 19.46 21.49 -28.99
C VAL A 97 19.84 21.07 -27.58
N THR A 98 21.14 20.85 -27.32
CA THR A 98 21.63 20.56 -25.97
C THR A 98 21.27 21.66 -24.98
N ALA A 99 21.53 22.93 -25.30
CA ALA A 99 21.20 24.05 -24.43
C ALA A 99 19.69 24.11 -24.10
N VAL A 100 18.83 23.92 -25.10
CA VAL A 100 17.37 23.90 -24.91
C VAL A 100 16.94 22.75 -24.00
N LEU A 101 17.50 21.54 -24.18
CA LEU A 101 17.20 20.39 -23.32
C LEU A 101 17.66 20.61 -21.89
N PHE A 102 18.84 21.21 -21.67
CA PHE A 102 19.33 21.54 -20.32
C PHE A 102 18.45 22.59 -19.64
N LEU A 103 17.99 23.60 -20.37
CA LEU A 103 17.04 24.59 -19.83
C LEU A 103 15.72 23.93 -19.43
N ALA A 104 15.16 23.08 -20.29
CA ALA A 104 13.95 22.32 -19.98
C ALA A 104 14.15 21.41 -18.75
N ALA A 105 15.28 20.71 -18.66
CA ALA A 105 15.64 19.86 -17.53
C ALA A 105 15.76 20.67 -16.22
N ALA A 106 16.38 21.86 -16.27
CA ALA A 106 16.50 22.74 -15.12
C ALA A 106 15.11 23.19 -14.61
N VAL A 107 14.22 23.60 -15.53
CA VAL A 107 12.84 23.99 -15.18
C VAL A 107 12.08 22.81 -14.54
N LEU A 108 12.14 21.63 -15.15
CA LEU A 108 11.50 20.42 -14.62
C LEU A 108 12.06 20.03 -13.25
N ALA A 109 13.38 20.11 -13.05
CA ALA A 109 14.02 19.80 -11.77
C ALA A 109 13.57 20.78 -10.67
N LEU A 110 13.50 22.07 -10.97
CA LEU A 110 13.03 23.10 -10.03
C LEU A 110 11.54 22.91 -9.69
N ALA A 111 10.70 22.66 -10.70
CA ALA A 111 9.28 22.39 -10.51
C ALA A 111 9.06 21.10 -9.69
N GLY A 112 9.78 20.02 -10.01
CA GLY A 112 9.75 18.77 -9.27
C GLY A 112 10.14 18.95 -7.81
N ARG A 113 11.26 19.66 -7.56
CA ARG A 113 11.68 20.00 -6.19
C ARG A 113 10.63 20.81 -5.44
N ALA A 114 9.96 21.76 -6.10
CA ALA A 114 8.89 22.53 -5.50
C ALA A 114 7.68 21.66 -5.14
N GLN A 115 7.30 20.72 -6.00
CA GLN A 115 6.18 19.81 -5.76
C GLN A 115 6.50 18.80 -4.64
N VAL A 116 7.70 18.23 -4.61
CA VAL A 116 8.14 17.32 -3.52
C VAL A 116 8.12 18.05 -2.18
N ARG A 117 8.65 19.28 -2.12
CA ARG A 117 8.59 20.12 -0.90
C ARG A 117 7.18 20.44 -0.42
N ARG A 118 6.20 20.50 -1.34
CA ARG A 118 4.78 20.75 -0.99
C ARG A 118 4.07 19.46 -0.54
N ALA A 119 4.40 18.33 -1.16
CA ALA A 119 3.74 17.06 -0.90
C ALA A 119 4.28 16.35 0.35
N VAL A 120 5.55 16.59 0.71
CA VAL A 120 6.19 16.05 1.92
C VAL A 120 6.51 17.22 2.84
N PRO A 121 5.66 17.56 3.82
CA PRO A 121 6.04 18.55 4.83
C PRO A 121 7.32 18.08 5.52
N PRO A 122 8.34 18.95 5.67
CA PRO A 122 9.69 18.54 6.04
C PRO A 122 9.81 17.83 7.38
N LEU A 123 8.80 17.86 8.26
CA LEU A 123 8.55 16.86 9.30
C LEU A 123 7.03 16.84 9.59
N PRO A 124 6.44 15.75 10.11
CA PRO A 124 5.07 15.77 10.62
C PRO A 124 5.02 16.62 11.90
N GLU A 125 4.83 17.93 11.74
CA GLU A 125 4.76 18.92 12.84
C GLU A 125 3.83 18.45 13.96
N ARG A 126 2.66 17.93 13.59
CA ARG A 126 1.68 17.37 14.54
C ARG A 126 2.18 16.16 15.32
N ALA A 127 2.99 15.30 14.71
CA ALA A 127 3.54 14.13 15.41
C ALA A 127 4.69 14.54 16.35
N ILE A 128 5.42 15.59 16.01
CA ILE A 128 6.48 16.16 16.86
C ILE A 128 5.89 16.91 18.03
N ASP A 129 4.82 17.69 17.80
CA ASP A 129 4.12 18.44 18.85
C ASP A 129 3.46 17.50 19.86
N GLY A 130 2.88 16.37 19.40
CA GLY A 130 2.35 15.33 20.29
C GLY A 130 3.43 14.73 21.19
N VAL A 131 4.56 14.32 20.61
CA VAL A 131 5.69 13.76 21.38
C VAL A 131 6.29 14.78 22.35
N ARG A 132 6.34 16.06 21.99
CA ARG A 132 6.80 17.14 22.89
C ARG A 132 5.84 17.34 24.07
N SER A 133 4.54 17.35 23.81
CA SER A 133 3.52 17.46 24.86
C SER A 133 3.59 16.27 25.83
N ASP A 134 3.78 15.06 25.32
CA ASP A 134 3.92 13.86 26.14
C ASP A 134 5.20 13.91 27.00
N LEU A 135 6.30 14.45 26.47
CA LEU A 135 7.55 14.63 27.22
C LEU A 135 7.44 15.69 28.32
N ASP A 136 6.74 16.79 28.05
CA ASP A 136 6.52 17.86 29.04
C ASP A 136 5.66 17.35 30.21
N GLU A 137 4.63 16.55 29.92
CA GLU A 137 3.76 15.96 30.94
C GLU A 137 4.52 14.93 31.81
N ILE A 138 5.43 14.15 31.22
CA ILE A 138 6.30 13.22 31.96
C ILE A 138 7.27 14.00 32.85
N LYS A 139 7.83 15.11 32.36
CA LYS A 139 8.80 15.94 33.10
C LYS A 139 8.16 16.62 34.31
N GLU A 140 6.90 17.05 34.19
CA GLU A 140 6.12 17.64 35.29
C GLU A 140 5.79 16.60 36.37
N ARG A 141 5.49 15.35 36.00
CA ARG A 141 5.24 14.26 36.96
C ARG A 141 6.47 13.83 37.77
N VAL A 142 7.68 14.03 37.24
CA VAL A 142 8.94 13.65 37.91
C VAL A 142 9.47 14.75 38.84
N HIS A 143 9.04 16.00 38.66
CA HIS A 143 9.45 17.14 39.48
C HIS A 143 8.55 17.39 40.70
N ARG A 144 7.56 16.53 40.95
CA ARG A 144 6.65 16.58 42.09
C ARG A 144 6.97 15.47 43.09
#